data_AF-A0AB39BVC6-F1
#
_entry.id   AF-A0AB39BVC6-F1
#
_cell.length_a   1.000
_cell.length_b   1.000
_cell.length_c   1.000
_cell.angle_alpha   90.00
_cell.angle_beta   90.00
_cell.angle_gamma   90.00
#
_symmetry.space_group_name_H-M   'P 1'
#
loop_
_entity.id
_entity.type
_entity.pdbx_description
1 polymer ?
#
loop_
_entity_poly.entity_id
_entity_poly.type
_entity_poly.pdbx_seq_one_letter_code
_entity_poly.pdbx_strand_id
1 'polypeptide(L)' 'MMISHEEMIIFLKEMYLLMNEYKRCEEAQIKELIYKDIQLLGEVIVSAP' A
#
# COMPACT_ATOMS: atom_id res chain seq x y z
N MET A 1 10.43 -1.76 -13.32
CA MET A 1 10.89 -0.68 -12.42
C MET A 1 11.57 -1.38 -11.26
N MET A 2 12.84 -1.08 -10.98
CA MET A 2 13.59 -1.75 -9.91
C MET A 2 13.69 -0.76 -8.75
N ILE A 3 13.00 -1.05 -7.64
CA ILE A 3 13.04 -0.24 -6.42
C ILE A 3 14.19 -0.72 -5.55
N SER A 4 14.83 0.18 -4.82
CA SER A 4 15.89 -0.15 -3.87
C SER A 4 15.33 -0.89 -2.64
N HIS A 5 16.22 -1.55 -1.90
CA HIS A 5 15.85 -2.18 -0.62
C HIS A 5 15.31 -1.16 0.40
N GLU A 6 15.83 0.06 0.39
CA GLU A 6 15.38 1.15 1.27
C GLU A 6 13.96 1.59 0.92
N GLU A 7 13.66 1.76 -0.38
CA GLU A 7 12.31 2.04 -0.88
C GLU A 7 11.34 0.90 -0.56
N MET A 8 11.79 -0.36 -0.69
CA MET A 8 10.99 -1.52 -0.31
C MET A 8 10.55 -1.47 1.15
N ILE A 9 11.47 -1.14 2.08
CA ILE A 9 11.15 -1.01 3.50
C ILE A 9 10.14 0.12 3.73
N ILE A 10 10.27 1.24 3.02
CA ILE A 10 9.33 2.37 3.11
C ILE A 10 7.95 1.92 2.63
N PHE A 11 7.85 1.27 1.47
CA PHE A 11 6.56 0.81 0.94
C PHE A 11 5.88 -0.23 1.81
N LEU A 12 6.63 -1.14 2.44
CA LEU A 12 6.07 -2.08 3.40
C LEU A 12 5.48 -1.37 4.64
N LYS A 13 6.13 -0.31 5.12
CA LYS A 13 5.60 0.51 6.23
C LYS A 13 4.32 1.24 5.83
N GLU A 14 4.31 1.88 4.66
CA GLU A 14 3.12 2.57 4.14
C GLU A 14 1.96 1.59 3.92
N MET A 15 2.23 0.41 3.37
CA MET A 15 1.22 -0.63 3.19
C MET A 15 0.60 -1.06 4.52
N TYR A 16 1.40 -1.22 5.57
CA TYR A 16 0.88 -1.52 6.92
C TYR A 16 -0.02 -0.39 7.46
N LEU A 17 0.36 0.87 7.26
CA LEU A 17 -0.45 2.02 7.67
C LEU A 17 -1.79 2.05 6.92
N LEU A 18 -1.77 1.92 5.58
CA LEU A 18 -2.98 1.90 4.76
C LEU A 18 -3.91 0.74 5.11
N MET A 19 -3.38 -0.45 5.40
CA MET A 19 -4.21 -1.58 5.87
C MET A 19 -4.94 -1.27 7.18
N ASN A 20 -4.31 -0.51 8.09
CA ASN A 20 -4.95 -0.09 9.33
C ASN A 20 -6.00 0.99 9.09
N GLU A 21 -5.71 1.98 8.24
CA GLU A 21 -6.68 3.00 7.86
C GLU A 21 -7.89 2.40 7.12
N TYR A 22 -7.67 1.43 6.23
CA TYR A 22 -8.74 0.70 5.56
C TYR A 22 -9.69 0.00 6.55
N LYS A 23 -9.14 -0.63 7.59
CA LYS A 23 -9.92 -1.28 8.64
C LYS A 23 -10.75 -0.29 9.45
N ARG A 24 -10.20 0.90 9.70
CA ARG A 24 -10.83 1.96 10.51
C ARG A 24 -11.80 2.84 9.72
N CYS A 25 -11.67 2.89 8.40
CA CYS A 25 -12.51 3.74 7.55
C CYS A 25 -13.91 3.15 7.37
N GLU A 26 -14.93 3.94 7.69
CA GLU A 26 -16.35 3.63 7.50
C GLU A 26 -16.91 4.21 6.20
N GLU A 27 -16.29 5.29 5.69
CA GLU A 27 -16.74 5.96 4.47
C GLU A 27 -16.38 5.15 3.23
N ALA A 28 -17.39 4.62 2.54
CA ALA A 28 -17.20 3.67 1.44
C ALA A 28 -16.31 4.19 0.31
N GLN A 29 -16.47 5.46 -0.08
CA GLN A 29 -15.68 6.05 -1.17
C GLN A 29 -14.20 6.16 -0.80
N ILE A 30 -13.89 6.63 0.41
CA ILE A 30 -12.52 6.72 0.91
C ILE A 30 -11.93 5.32 1.08
N LYS A 31 -12.71 4.37 1.61
CA LYS A 31 -12.28 2.98 1.79
C LYS A 31 -11.88 2.32 0.47
N GLU A 32 -12.59 2.60 -0.62
CA GLU A 32 -12.24 2.13 -1.96
C GLU A 32 -10.92 2.75 -2.47
N LEU A 33 -10.69 4.05 -2.21
CA LEU A 33 -9.43 4.71 -2.56
C LEU A 33 -8.25 4.09 -1.80
N ILE A 34 -8.38 3.90 -0.48
CA ILE A 34 -7.34 3.25 0.34
C ILE A 34 -7.04 1.84 -0.19
N TYR A 35 -8.07 1.09 -0.58
CA TYR A 35 -7.88 -0.25 -1.16
C TYR A 35 -7.08 -0.22 -2.46
N LYS A 36 -7.38 0.73 -3.36
CA LYS A 36 -6.63 0.91 -4.62
C LYS A 36 -5.16 1.24 -4.34
N ASP A 37 -4.89 2.09 -3.36
CA ASP A 37 -3.52 2.42 -2.97
C ASP A 37 -2.76 1.20 -2.43
N ILE A 38 -3.41 0.36 -1.61
CA ILE A 38 -2.85 -0.90 -1.13
C ILE A 38 -2.51 -1.83 -2.32
N GLN A 39 -3.41 -1.95 -3.30
CA GLN A 39 -3.16 -2.79 -4.48
C GLN A 39 -1.96 -2.29 -5.29
N LEU A 40 -1.89 -0.99 -5.55
CA LEU A 40 -0.78 -0.37 -6.28
C LEU A 40 0.57 -0.59 -5.59
N LEU A 41 0.62 -0.40 -4.27
CA LEU A 41 1.85 -0.68 -3.50
C LEU A 41 2.21 -2.17 -3.55
N GLY A 42 1.22 -3.06 -3.43
CA GLY A 42 1.43 -4.50 -3.54
C GLY A 42 2.03 -4.92 -4.89
N GLU A 43 1.54 -4.35 -5.99
CA GLU A 43 2.07 -4.60 -7.34
C GLU A 43 3.54 -4.17 -7.46
N VAL A 44 3.88 -3.00 -6.92
CA VAL A 44 5.26 -2.49 -6.90
C VAL A 44 6.19 -3.38 -6.07
N ILE A 45 5.72 -3.83 -4.90
CA ILE A 45 6.48 -4.73 -4.01
C ILE A 45 6.70 -6.10 -4.65
N VAL A 46 5.67 -6.71 -5.25
CA VAL A 46 5.75 -8.05 -5.86
C VAL A 46 6.55 -8.03 -7.16
N SER A 47 6.51 -6.92 -7.90
CA SER A 47 7.28 -6.77 -9.14
C SER A 47 8.74 -6.37 -8.91
N ALA A 48 9.16 -6.20 -7.65
CA ALA A 48 10.55 -5.98 -7.31
C ALA A 48 11.37 -7.27 -7.51
N PRO A 49 12.51 -7.20 -8.20
CA PRO A 49 13.35 -8.37 -8.53
C PRO A 49 14.12 -8.94 -7.34
#